data_AF-A0A423N896-F1
#
_entry.id   AF-A0A423N896-F1
#
_cell.length_a   1.000
_cell.length_b   1.000
_cell.length_c   1.000
_cell.angle_alpha   90.00
_cell.angle_beta   90.00
_cell.angle_gamma   90.00
#
_symmetry.space_group_name_H-M   'P 1'
#
loop_
_entity.id
_entity.type
_entity.pdbx_description
1 polymer ?
#
loop_
_entity_poly.entity_id
_entity_poly.type
_entity_poly.pdbx_seq_one_letter_code
_entity_poly.pdbx_strand_id
1 'polypeptide(L)'
;MSNSDMLGTYNSRPDALRLTISTMDEKTGKFTGTFVAPNGDNLNISGGFNFNSEKKRTDLSFKISTAEWAFYANYDRDNKKWFEEWIGDEYKDGAVTGHWTFYKDLSGPSSGTNFGYATIADKLQ
;
A
#
# COMPACT_ATOMS: atom_id res chain seq x y z
N MET A 1 -1.27 -15.93 -4.39
CA MET A 1 -1.84 -14.57 -4.27
C MET A 1 -1.50 -13.83 -5.53
N SER A 2 -2.49 -13.17 -6.12
CA SER A 2 -2.32 -12.40 -7.36
C SER A 2 -1.74 -11.03 -7.02
N ASN A 3 -0.89 -10.47 -7.88
CA ASN A 3 -0.41 -9.10 -7.70
C ASN A 3 -1.56 -8.09 -7.88
N SER A 4 -2.57 -8.45 -8.68
CA SER A 4 -3.80 -7.68 -8.85
C SER A 4 -4.61 -7.52 -7.56
N ASP A 5 -4.39 -8.39 -6.56
CA ASP A 5 -4.95 -8.22 -5.21
C ASP A 5 -4.47 -6.92 -4.53
N MET A 6 -3.40 -6.30 -5.06
CA MET A 6 -2.85 -5.02 -4.59
C MET A 6 -3.49 -3.79 -5.23
N LEU A 7 -4.44 -3.95 -6.16
CA LEU A 7 -5.23 -2.83 -6.67
C LEU A 7 -6.09 -2.26 -5.55
N GLY A 8 -6.21 -0.93 -5.50
CA GLY A 8 -7.06 -0.24 -4.53
C GLY A 8 -6.45 1.05 -3.98
N THR A 9 -7.11 1.56 -2.95
CA THR A 9 -6.72 2.78 -2.25
C THR A 9 -6.15 2.42 -0.88
N TYR A 10 -5.05 3.06 -0.52
CA TYR A 10 -4.31 2.89 0.71
C TYR A 10 -4.23 4.26 1.38
N ASN A 11 -4.81 4.39 2.57
CA ASN A 11 -4.84 5.66 3.30
C ASN A 11 -3.86 5.59 4.46
N SER A 12 -3.18 6.70 4.77
CA SER A 12 -2.37 6.82 5.98
C SER A 12 -3.07 7.62 7.06
N ARG A 13 -2.78 7.29 8.33
CA ARG A 13 -3.12 8.10 9.50
C ARG A 13 -1.91 8.14 10.44
N PRO A 14 -1.56 9.31 11.00
CA PRO A 14 -2.27 10.60 10.93
C PRO A 14 -1.94 11.46 9.70
N ASP A 15 -0.98 11.06 8.85
CA ASP A 15 -0.39 11.94 7.82
C ASP A 15 -1.32 12.29 6.65
N ALA A 16 -2.54 11.75 6.62
CA ALA A 16 -3.57 12.00 5.61
C ALA A 16 -3.10 11.77 4.16
N LEU A 17 -2.14 10.86 3.98
CA LEU A 17 -1.65 10.45 2.67
C LEU A 17 -2.61 9.46 2.04
N ARG A 18 -2.64 9.43 0.70
CA ARG A 18 -3.43 8.43 -0.01
C ARG A 18 -2.70 7.93 -1.24
N LEU A 19 -2.37 6.64 -1.23
CA LEU A 19 -1.83 5.92 -2.36
C LEU A 19 -2.96 5.16 -3.07
N THR A 20 -3.19 5.43 -4.34
CA THR A 20 -4.16 4.69 -5.16
C THR A 20 -3.42 3.97 -6.27
N ILE A 21 -3.59 2.66 -6.34
CA ILE A 21 -2.97 1.78 -7.32
C ILE A 21 -4.02 1.44 -8.38
N SER A 22 -3.83 1.94 -9.59
CA SER A 22 -4.85 1.88 -10.67
C SER A 22 -4.55 0.80 -11.70
N THR A 23 -3.27 0.49 -11.93
CA THR A 23 -2.85 -0.57 -12.83
C THR A 23 -1.84 -1.48 -12.15
N MET A 24 -1.78 -2.75 -12.55
CA MET A 24 -0.84 -3.73 -12.02
C MET A 24 -0.39 -4.65 -13.15
N ASP A 25 0.91 -4.81 -13.32
CA ASP A 25 1.49 -5.87 -14.12
C ASP A 25 1.60 -7.13 -13.27
N GLU A 26 0.78 -8.13 -13.60
CA GLU A 26 0.67 -9.35 -12.80
C GLU A 26 1.98 -10.13 -12.69
N LYS A 27 2.85 -10.05 -13.69
CA LYS A 27 4.10 -10.85 -13.72
C LYS A 27 5.20 -10.19 -12.91
N THR A 28 5.27 -8.87 -12.97
CA THR A 28 6.40 -8.10 -12.43
C THR A 28 6.07 -7.38 -11.14
N GLY A 29 4.79 -7.28 -10.77
CA GLY A 29 4.34 -6.51 -9.60
C GLY A 29 4.48 -5.00 -9.78
N LYS A 30 4.79 -4.53 -10.99
CA LYS A 30 4.90 -3.11 -11.32
C LYS A 30 3.52 -2.48 -11.41
N PHE A 31 3.39 -1.24 -10.97
CA PHE A 31 2.12 -0.54 -10.99
C PHE A 31 2.25 0.93 -11.39
N THR A 32 1.12 1.50 -11.80
CA THR A 32 0.93 2.95 -11.87
C THR A 32 -0.29 3.36 -11.04
N GLY A 33 -0.31 4.62 -10.63
CA GLY A 33 -1.36 5.12 -9.77
C GLY A 33 -1.20 6.59 -9.45
N THR A 34 -1.83 7.00 -8.35
CA THR A 34 -1.75 8.36 -7.83
C THR A 34 -1.38 8.37 -6.35
N PHE A 35 -0.67 9.41 -5.91
CA PHE A 35 -0.32 9.64 -4.52
C PHE A 35 -0.76 11.04 -4.10
N VAL A 36 -1.57 11.13 -3.06
CA VAL A 36 -1.91 12.39 -2.40
C VAL A 36 -0.92 12.66 -1.28
N ALA A 37 -0.11 13.70 -1.45
CA ALA A 37 0.84 14.17 -0.46
C ALA A 37 0.15 15.02 0.64
N PRO A 38 0.79 15.32 1.79
CA PRO A 38 0.15 16.02 2.90
C PRO A 38 -0.27 17.45 2.56
N ASN A 39 0.37 18.07 1.58
CA ASN A 39 0.00 19.38 1.07
C ASN A 39 -1.27 19.34 0.18
N GLY A 40 -1.84 18.15 -0.06
CA GLY A 40 -3.04 17.93 -0.88
C GLY A 40 -2.74 17.70 -2.37
N ASP A 41 -1.47 17.77 -2.79
CA ASP A 41 -1.12 17.54 -4.19
C ASP A 41 -1.40 16.10 -4.59
N ASN A 42 -2.01 15.92 -5.76
CA ASN A 42 -2.28 14.61 -6.34
C ASN A 42 -1.28 14.32 -7.46
N LEU A 43 -0.37 13.37 -7.21
CA LEU A 43 0.80 13.12 -8.02
C LEU A 43 0.70 11.77 -8.73
N ASN A 44 0.99 11.74 -10.02
CA ASN A 44 1.09 10.47 -10.76
C ASN A 44 2.36 9.73 -10.36
N ILE A 45 2.22 8.44 -10.05
CA ILE A 45 3.34 7.60 -9.58
C ILE A 45 3.51 6.36 -10.46
N SER A 46 4.74 5.86 -10.44
CA SER A 46 5.08 4.52 -10.93
C SER A 46 5.87 3.78 -9.85
N GLY A 47 5.60 2.49 -9.67
CA GLY A 47 6.20 1.72 -8.59
C GLY A 47 6.14 0.22 -8.81
N GLY A 48 6.40 -0.52 -7.74
CA GLY A 48 6.26 -1.96 -7.74
C GLY A 48 6.26 -2.58 -6.35
N PHE A 49 5.72 -3.78 -6.29
CA PHE A 49 5.79 -4.67 -5.14
C PHE A 49 6.83 -5.76 -5.37
N ASN A 50 7.59 -6.07 -4.32
CA ASN A 50 8.48 -7.22 -4.26
C ASN A 50 8.10 -8.11 -3.07
N PHE A 51 7.68 -9.34 -3.34
CA PHE A 51 7.27 -10.28 -2.29
C PHE A 51 8.45 -11.14 -1.87
N ASN A 52 9.14 -10.73 -0.81
CA ASN A 52 10.36 -11.38 -0.36
C ASN A 52 10.06 -12.50 0.65
N SER A 53 10.07 -13.75 0.19
CA SER A 53 9.85 -14.92 1.04
C SER A 53 10.97 -15.17 2.04
N GLU A 54 12.22 -14.85 1.69
CA GLU A 54 13.38 -15.05 2.57
C GLU A 54 13.33 -14.10 3.77
N LYS A 55 12.99 -12.83 3.53
CA LYS A 55 12.85 -11.79 4.54
C LYS A 55 11.46 -11.76 5.19
N LYS A 56 10.54 -12.62 4.74
CA LYS A 56 9.13 -12.69 5.20
C LYS A 56 8.44 -11.32 5.21
N ARG A 57 8.59 -10.57 4.12
CA ARG A 57 8.00 -9.23 3.99
C ARG A 57 7.66 -8.90 2.54
N THR A 58 6.71 -8.01 2.34
CA THR A 58 6.48 -7.35 1.04
C THR A 58 7.21 -6.02 1.05
N ASP A 59 8.05 -5.75 0.06
CA ASP A 59 8.61 -4.42 -0.17
C ASP A 59 7.71 -3.68 -1.19
N LEU A 60 7.44 -2.41 -0.95
CA LEU A 60 6.73 -1.47 -1.82
C LEU A 60 7.70 -0.35 -2.18
N SER A 61 7.81 0.00 -3.45
CA SER A 61 8.52 1.22 -3.87
C SER A 61 7.72 1.96 -4.92
N PHE A 62 7.77 3.29 -4.90
CA PHE A 62 7.20 4.11 -5.96
C PHE A 62 7.90 5.45 -6.05
N LYS A 63 7.78 6.10 -7.21
CA LYS A 63 8.43 7.36 -7.49
C LYS A 63 7.55 8.30 -8.29
N ILE A 64 7.84 9.58 -8.12
CA ILE A 64 7.49 10.69 -9.01
C ILE A 64 8.75 11.17 -9.74
N SER A 65 8.66 12.25 -10.52
CA SER A 65 9.83 12.84 -11.19
C SER A 65 10.89 13.41 -10.23
N THR A 66 10.50 13.78 -9.01
CA THR A 66 11.35 14.49 -8.04
C THR A 66 11.62 13.73 -6.74
N ALA A 67 10.99 12.57 -6.51
CA ALA A 67 11.10 11.83 -5.26
C ALA A 67 10.81 10.34 -5.45
N GLU A 68 11.37 9.51 -4.57
CA GLU A 68 11.15 8.06 -4.50
C GLU A 68 10.89 7.67 -3.05
N TRP A 69 10.00 6.69 -2.86
CA TRP A 69 9.64 6.15 -1.56
C TRP A 69 9.76 4.63 -1.56
N ALA A 70 10.19 4.08 -0.43
CA ALA A 70 10.31 2.63 -0.21
C ALA A 70 9.75 2.25 1.17
N PHE A 71 8.91 1.21 1.20
CA PHE A 71 8.25 0.69 2.39
C PHE A 71 8.37 -0.82 2.43
N TYR A 72 8.16 -1.41 3.60
CA TYR A 72 7.97 -2.83 3.74
C TYR A 72 6.84 -3.17 4.72
N ALA A 73 6.12 -4.25 4.46
CA ALA A 73 5.13 -4.84 5.36
C ALA A 73 5.57 -6.26 5.72
N ASN A 74 5.74 -6.54 7.00
CA ASN A 74 6.07 -7.90 7.45
C ASN A 74 4.90 -8.84 7.20
N TYR A 75 5.18 -10.10 6.92
CA TYR A 75 4.15 -11.13 6.92
C TYR A 75 3.65 -11.35 8.36
N ASP A 76 2.42 -11.84 8.50
CA ASP A 76 1.85 -12.15 9.81
C ASP A 76 2.53 -13.36 10.47
N ARG A 77 2.06 -13.71 11.68
CA ARG A 77 2.57 -14.86 12.46
C ARG A 77 2.40 -16.21 11.73
N ASP A 78 1.48 -16.30 10.78
CA ASP A 78 1.23 -17.48 9.95
C ASP A 78 2.04 -17.45 8.62
N ASN A 79 2.95 -16.48 8.45
CA ASN A 79 3.64 -16.16 7.19
C ASN A 79 2.70 -15.79 6.02
N LYS A 80 1.48 -15.34 6.31
CA LYS A 80 0.60 -14.77 5.28
C LYS A 80 1.00 -13.32 5.06
N LYS A 81 0.86 -12.87 3.81
CA LYS A 81 1.14 -11.49 3.43
C LYS A 81 0.13 -10.59 4.15
N TRP A 82 0.62 -9.78 5.09
CA TRP A 82 -0.15 -8.80 5.85
C TRP A 82 0.12 -7.42 5.23
N PHE A 83 -0.94 -6.65 4.96
CA PHE A 83 -0.84 -5.41 4.19
C PHE A 83 -1.48 -4.20 4.88
N GLU A 84 -1.82 -4.35 6.16
CA GLU A 84 -2.48 -3.29 6.94
C GLU A 84 -1.49 -2.32 7.58
N GLU A 85 -0.20 -2.69 7.63
CA GLU A 85 0.86 -1.86 8.20
C GLU A 85 2.09 -1.92 7.31
N TRP A 86 2.47 -0.77 6.77
CA TRP A 86 3.69 -0.57 6.00
C TRP A 86 4.63 0.32 6.81
N ILE A 87 5.91 -0.03 6.82
CA ILE A 87 6.97 0.70 7.52
C ILE A 87 7.89 1.25 6.44
N GLY A 88 8.03 2.58 6.39
CA GLY A 88 8.85 3.28 5.42
C GLY A 88 10.06 3.90 6.07
N ASP A 89 11.22 3.74 5.43
CA ASP A 89 12.42 4.51 5.69
C ASP A 89 12.74 5.39 4.45
N GLU A 90 13.35 6.53 4.68
CA GLU A 90 13.43 7.68 3.76
C GLU A 90 14.55 7.57 2.68
N TYR A 91 14.34 8.17 1.49
CA TYR A 91 15.45 8.65 0.65
C TYR A 91 15.14 9.90 -0.22
N LYS A 92 15.70 11.04 0.22
CA LYS A 92 16.08 12.31 -0.43
C LYS A 92 15.07 13.25 -1.14
N ASP A 93 15.33 14.54 -0.85
CA ASP A 93 14.86 15.82 -1.41
C ASP A 93 13.39 16.21 -1.21
N GLY A 94 13.10 16.85 -0.07
CA GLY A 94 11.82 17.53 0.18
C GLY A 94 10.60 16.62 0.39
N ALA A 95 10.78 15.31 0.39
CA ALA A 95 9.75 14.33 0.66
C ALA A 95 9.40 14.29 2.16
N VAL A 96 8.11 14.14 2.45
CA VAL A 96 7.60 14.06 3.83
C VAL A 96 8.20 12.85 4.53
N THR A 97 8.91 13.11 5.63
CA THR A 97 9.65 12.14 6.43
C THR A 97 8.71 11.49 7.45
N GLY A 98 8.61 10.16 7.48
CA GLY A 98 7.92 9.47 8.57
C GLY A 98 7.56 8.00 8.31
N HIS A 99 7.34 7.25 9.39
CA HIS A 99 6.66 5.96 9.36
C HIS A 99 5.24 6.16 8.79
N TRP A 100 5.00 5.70 7.57
CA TRP A 100 3.66 5.79 6.97
C TRP A 100 2.88 4.51 7.16
N THR A 101 2.04 4.48 8.19
CA THR A 101 1.07 3.40 8.37
C THR A 101 -0.03 3.53 7.32
N PHE A 102 0.13 2.87 6.18
CA PHE A 102 -0.93 2.71 5.20
C PHE A 102 -1.83 1.52 5.53
N TYR A 103 -3.15 1.73 5.51
CA TYR A 103 -4.13 0.65 5.50
C TYR A 103 -4.90 0.65 4.18
N LYS A 104 -5.12 -0.55 3.62
CA LYS A 104 -5.92 -0.71 2.41
C LYS A 104 -7.39 -0.45 2.73
N ASP A 105 -8.01 0.43 1.96
CA ASP A 105 -9.46 0.66 2.01
C ASP A 105 -10.18 -0.48 1.30
N LEU A 106 -10.95 -1.25 2.07
CA LEU A 106 -11.75 -2.38 1.60
C LEU A 106 -13.23 -2.01 1.37
N SER A 107 -13.61 -0.74 1.55
CA SER A 107 -15.02 -0.29 1.46
C SER A 107 -15.52 -0.07 0.02
N GLY A 108 -14.65 -0.21 -0.99
CA GLY A 108 -14.97 0.02 -2.40
C GLY A 108 -15.74 -1.13 -3.08
N PRO A 109 -16.48 -0.85 -4.18
CA PRO A 109 -17.37 -1.80 -4.86
C PRO A 109 -16.66 -2.90 -5.68
N SER A 110 -15.39 -3.16 -5.46
CA SER A 110 -14.62 -4.22 -6.12
C SER A 110 -13.98 -5.16 -5.09
N SER A 111 -14.83 -5.77 -4.28
CA SER A 111 -14.55 -6.98 -3.52
C SER A 111 -14.64 -8.20 -4.44
N GLY A 112 -13.70 -8.31 -5.37
CA GLY A 112 -13.34 -9.59 -5.96
C GLY A 112 -12.70 -10.44 -4.87
N THR A 113 -13.52 -11.34 -4.31
CA THR A 113 -13.22 -12.50 -3.46
C THR A 113 -11.73 -12.75 -3.21
N ASN A 114 -11.24 -12.57 -1.98
CA ASN A 114 -10.36 -13.52 -1.26
C ASN A 114 -10.01 -13.04 0.17
N PHE A 115 -10.65 -13.70 1.16
CA PHE A 115 -10.28 -13.93 2.58
C PHE A 115 -9.88 -12.72 3.47
N GLY A 116 -10.53 -12.40 4.59
CA GLY A 116 -11.62 -13.05 5.32
C GLY A 116 -12.07 -12.24 6.56
N TYR A 117 -13.33 -12.48 6.97
CA TYR A 117 -13.96 -12.26 8.29
C TYR A 117 -13.67 -10.95 9.07
N ALA A 118 -14.57 -9.98 8.95
CA ALA A 118 -15.73 -9.84 9.85
C ALA A 118 -16.49 -8.55 9.48
N THR A 119 -17.77 -8.72 9.17
CA THR A 119 -18.74 -7.65 9.00
C THR A 119 -18.71 -6.75 10.25
N ILE A 120 -18.29 -5.50 10.09
CA ILE A 120 -18.48 -4.47 11.13
C ILE A 120 -19.98 -4.13 11.13
N ALA A 121 -20.78 -4.99 11.74
CA ALA A 121 -22.22 -4.75 11.94
C ALA A 121 -22.73 -5.22 13.31
N ASP A 122 -21.90 -5.83 14.17
CA ASP A 122 -22.38 -6.48 15.40
C ASP A 122 -21.62 -6.06 16.67
N LYS A 123 -21.35 -4.76 16.83
CA LYS A 123 -20.89 -4.18 18.11
C LYS A 123 -21.66 -2.93 18.52
N LEU A 124 -22.98 -2.94 18.27
CA LEU A 124 -23.91 -2.01 18.90
C LEU A 124 -25.23 -2.73 19.21
N GLN A 125 -25.19 -3.72 20.11
CA GLN A 125 -26.25 -4.03 21.10
C GLN A 125 -25.62 -4.67 22.34
#